data_AF-A0A5S3YE18-F1
#
_entry.id   AF-A0A5S3YE18-F1
#
_cell.length_a   1.000
_cell.length_b   1.000
_cell.length_c   1.000
_cell.angle_alpha   90.00
_cell.angle_beta   90.00
_cell.angle_gamma   90.00
#
_symmetry.space_group_name_H-M   'P 1'
#
loop_
_entity.id
_entity.type
_entity.pdbx_description
1 polymer ?
#
loop_
_entity_poly.entity_id
_entity_poly.type
_entity_poly.pdbx_seq_one_letter_code
_entity_poly.pdbx_strand_id
1 'polypeptide(L)'
;GLPRVADLFEARKPKEPAILAEITGTISFGKETKGKKRLVITPDEGEHYEEMIPKWRQLNVFEGESVSKGEVIADGPESPHD
;
A
#
# COMPACT_ATOMS: atom_id res chain seq x y z
N GLY A 1 -4.20 36.41 10.11
CA GLY A 1 -3.66 35.70 8.94
C GLY A 1 -3.78 34.22 9.21
N LEU A 2 -4.38 33.45 8.31
CA LEU A 2 -4.62 32.01 8.50
C LEU A 2 -3.33 31.22 8.22
N PRO A 3 -2.63 30.66 9.22
CA PRO A 3 -1.76 29.52 8.96
C PRO A 3 -2.65 28.29 8.71
N ARG A 4 -2.31 27.54 7.67
CA ARG A 4 -3.13 26.48 7.08
C ARG A 4 -3.45 25.41 8.13
N VAL A 5 -4.74 25.07 8.17
CA VAL A 5 -5.39 24.03 8.94
C VAL A 5 -4.46 22.84 9.13
N ALA A 6 -4.21 22.53 10.40
CA ALA A 6 -3.68 21.26 10.82
C ALA A 6 -4.60 20.16 10.29
N ASP A 7 -4.12 19.39 9.32
CA ASP A 7 -4.83 18.20 8.87
C ASP A 7 -4.24 16.99 9.60
N LEU A 8 -5.01 16.58 10.60
CA LEU A 8 -5.14 15.22 11.09
C LEU A 8 -3.95 14.62 11.84
N PHE A 9 -4.03 14.78 13.16
CA PHE A 9 -4.06 13.61 14.03
C PHE A 9 -4.99 12.54 13.41
N GLU A 10 -4.44 11.45 12.87
CA GLU A 10 -5.23 10.24 12.74
C GLU A 10 -4.38 8.97 12.77
N ALA A 11 -4.79 8.08 13.65
CA ALA A 11 -4.40 6.69 13.80
C ALA A 11 -2.92 6.42 14.07
N ARG A 12 -2.65 5.99 15.32
CA ARG A 12 -1.68 4.90 15.51
C ARG A 12 -2.13 3.74 14.62
N LYS A 13 -1.65 3.71 13.37
CA LYS A 13 -1.79 2.54 12.52
C LYS A 13 -1.19 1.37 13.31
N PRO A 14 -1.88 0.21 13.39
CA PRO A 14 -1.29 -1.00 13.95
C PRO A 14 0.11 -1.17 13.36
N LYS A 15 1.06 -1.68 14.15
CA LYS A 15 2.48 -1.65 13.76
C LYS A 15 2.68 -2.25 12.37
N GLU A 16 1.92 -3.30 12.00
CA GLU A 16 2.00 -3.97 10.70
C GLU A 16 0.67 -4.66 10.26
N PRO A 17 -0.32 -3.92 9.73
CA PRO A 17 -1.51 -4.53 9.13
C PRO A 17 -1.21 -5.13 7.76
N ALA A 18 -2.11 -6.01 7.29
CA ALA A 18 -2.15 -6.46 5.90
C ALA A 18 -2.17 -5.25 4.95
N ILE A 19 -1.42 -5.36 3.86
CA ILE A 19 -1.38 -4.32 2.82
C ILE A 19 -2.55 -4.60 1.88
N LEU A 20 -3.45 -3.63 1.79
CA LEU A 20 -4.58 -3.66 0.87
C LEU A 20 -4.32 -2.74 -0.33
N ALA A 21 -4.94 -3.05 -1.46
CA ALA A 21 -4.92 -2.19 -2.63
C ALA A 21 -5.73 -0.92 -2.35
N GLU A 22 -5.09 0.24 -2.33
CA GLU A 22 -5.78 1.51 -2.07
C GLU A 22 -6.69 1.91 -3.24
N ILE A 23 -6.33 1.49 -4.45
CA ILE A 23 -7.05 1.75 -5.70
C ILE A 23 -7.12 0.49 -6.57
N THR A 24 -8.13 0.44 -7.44
CA THR A 24 -8.26 -0.58 -8.48
C THR A 24 -7.33 -0.25 -9.64
N GLY A 25 -6.55 -1.22 -10.10
CA GLY A 25 -5.64 -1.01 -11.21
C GLY A 25 -4.66 -2.16 -11.41
N THR A 26 -3.68 -1.93 -12.27
CA THR A 26 -2.62 -2.89 -12.56
C THR A 26 -1.42 -2.65 -11.66
N ILE A 27 -0.97 -3.71 -11.00
CA ILE A 27 0.22 -3.72 -10.14
C ILE A 27 1.48 -3.65 -11.01
N SER A 28 2.44 -2.85 -10.59
CA SER A 28 3.77 -2.76 -11.17
C SER A 28 4.79 -2.57 -10.07
N PHE A 29 5.97 -3.19 -10.17
CA PHE A 29 7.02 -2.95 -9.20
C PHE A 29 8.05 -1.98 -9.77
N GLY A 30 8.23 -0.86 -9.08
CA GLY A 30 9.24 0.14 -9.41
C GLY A 30 10.63 -0.23 -8.88
N LYS A 31 11.52 0.77 -8.91
CA LYS A 31 12.89 0.61 -8.41
C LYS A 31 12.93 0.23 -6.93
N GLU A 32 13.43 -0.97 -6.66
CA GLU A 32 13.67 -1.45 -5.31
C GLU A 32 14.88 -0.75 -4.64
N THR A 33 14.79 -0.58 -3.33
CA THR A 33 15.84 -0.03 -2.46
C THR A 33 16.38 -1.13 -1.52
N LYS A 34 17.41 -0.84 -0.72
CA LYS A 34 17.97 -1.75 0.32
C LYS A 34 16.93 -2.13 1.39
N GLY A 35 16.08 -3.11 1.07
CA GLY A 35 15.10 -3.72 1.99
C GLY A 35 13.64 -3.38 1.70
N LYS A 36 13.36 -2.47 0.76
CA LYS A 36 12.00 -2.12 0.34
C LYS A 36 11.83 -2.26 -1.16
N LYS A 37 10.71 -2.79 -1.61
CA LYS A 37 10.24 -2.84 -2.99
C LYS A 37 9.21 -1.72 -3.18
N ARG A 38 9.26 -1.01 -4.32
CA ARG A 38 8.26 0.00 -4.64
C ARG A 38 7.09 -0.70 -5.33
N LEU A 39 5.92 -0.70 -4.72
CA LEU A 39 4.66 -1.06 -5.34
C LEU A 39 4.11 0.18 -6.04
N VAL A 40 3.64 0.02 -7.28
CA VAL A 40 2.89 1.03 -8.01
C VAL A 40 1.61 0.38 -8.48
N ILE A 41 0.46 1.01 -8.23
CA ILE A 41 -0.84 0.59 -8.76
C ILE A 41 -1.25 1.64 -9.77
N THR A 42 -1.40 1.23 -11.03
CA THR A 42 -1.81 2.11 -12.12
C THR A 42 -3.28 1.85 -12.43
N PRO A 43 -4.20 2.77 -12.10
CA PRO A 43 -5.60 2.64 -12.47
C PRO A 43 -5.79 2.90 -13.97
N ASP A 44 -6.96 2.53 -14.50
CA ASP A 44 -7.34 2.84 -15.89
C ASP A 44 -7.52 4.35 -16.11
N GLU A 45 -8.04 5.05 -15.09
CA GLU A 45 -8.25 6.49 -15.12
C GLU A 45 -7.82 7.10 -13.77
N GLY A 46 -6.98 8.14 -13.80
CA GLY A 46 -6.54 8.89 -12.61
C GLY A 46 -5.04 8.83 -12.32
N GLU A 47 -4.68 9.12 -11.08
CA GLU A 47 -3.29 9.10 -10.61
C GLU A 47 -2.89 7.70 -10.14
N HIS A 48 -1.64 7.31 -10.43
CA HIS A 48 -1.08 6.06 -9.93
C HIS A 48 -0.76 6.19 -8.43
N TYR A 49 -0.99 5.10 -7.71
CA TYR A 49 -0.67 5.00 -6.30
C TYR A 49 0.70 4.33 -6.14
N GLU A 50 1.60 4.91 -5.35
CA GLU A 50 2.90 4.30 -5.05
C GLU A 50 3.13 4.10 -3.55
N GLU A 51 3.63 2.92 -3.17
CA GLU A 51 3.96 2.60 -1.79
C GLU A 51 5.26 1.79 -1.69
N MET A 52 6.05 2.04 -0.64
CA MET A 52 7.26 1.27 -0.37
C MET A 52 6.98 0.10 0.57
N ILE A 53 6.88 -1.10 0.00
CA ILE A 53 6.63 -2.34 0.74
C ILE A 53 7.95 -2.98 1.18
N PRO A 54 8.12 -3.37 2.46
CA PRO A 54 9.28 -4.14 2.87
C PRO A 54 9.40 -5.48 2.13
N LYS A 55 10.59 -5.82 1.63
CA LYS A 55 10.82 -7.05 0.85
C LYS A 55 10.57 -8.34 1.63
N TRP A 56 10.62 -8.26 2.96
CA TRP A 56 10.43 -9.40 3.83
C TRP A 56 8.94 -9.77 3.98
N ARG A 57 8.01 -8.88 3.62
CA ARG A 57 6.58 -9.22 3.56
C ARG A 57 6.30 -10.14 2.38
N GLN A 58 5.42 -11.11 2.60
CA GLN A 58 4.92 -11.97 1.55
C GLN A 58 3.86 -11.20 0.75
N LEU A 59 4.15 -10.95 -0.53
CA LEU A 59 3.20 -10.37 -1.47
C LEU A 59 2.37 -11.50 -2.08
N ASN A 60 1.06 -11.36 -2.07
CA ASN A 60 0.13 -12.30 -2.69
C ASN A 60 -0.19 -11.93 -4.14
N VAL A 61 0.44 -10.88 -4.66
CA VAL A 61 0.19 -10.35 -6.00
C VAL A 61 1.44 -10.33 -6.87
N PHE A 62 1.24 -10.31 -8.18
CA PHE A 62 2.30 -10.31 -9.18
C PHE A 62 2.40 -9.00 -9.96
N GLU A 63 3.55 -8.80 -10.61
CA GLU A 63 3.72 -7.68 -11.55
C GLU A 63 2.83 -7.88 -12.77
N GLY A 64 2.08 -6.84 -13.15
CA GLY A 64 1.11 -6.90 -14.25
C GLY A 64 -0.23 -7.50 -13.88
N GLU A 65 -0.43 -7.87 -12.60
CA GLU A 65 -1.72 -8.36 -12.12
C GLU A 65 -2.71 -7.21 -11.90
N SER A 66 -3.97 -7.42 -12.26
CA SER A 66 -5.04 -6.46 -12.02
C SER A 66 -5.68 -6.72 -10.67
N VAL A 67 -5.64 -5.73 -9.79
CA VAL A 67 -6.21 -5.81 -8.44
C VAL A 67 -7.36 -4.83 -8.28
N SER A 68 -8.29 -5.15 -7.38
CA SER A 68 -9.39 -4.25 -7.01
C SER A 68 -9.10 -3.52 -5.71
N LYS A 69 -9.64 -2.30 -5.55
CA LYS A 69 -9.57 -1.57 -4.29
C LYS A 69 -10.07 -2.45 -3.13
N GLY A 70 -9.26 -2.57 -2.09
CA GLY A 70 -9.52 -3.41 -0.91
C GLY A 70 -8.98 -4.83 -1.02
N GLU A 71 -8.39 -5.23 -2.14
CA GLU A 71 -7.78 -6.55 -2.31
C GLU A 71 -6.48 -6.69 -1.52
N VAL A 72 -6.20 -7.90 -1.01
CA VAL A 72 -5.03 -8.15 -0.17
C VAL A 72 -3.78 -8.29 -1.03
N ILE A 73 -2.93 -7.25 -1.01
CA ILE A 73 -1.64 -7.21 -1.70
C ILE A 73 -0.58 -7.99 -0.93
N ALA A 74 -0.56 -7.85 0.39
CA ALA A 74 0.38 -8.53 1.26
C ALA A 74 -0.33 -8.95 2.54
N ASP A 75 -0.11 -10.20 2.94
CA ASP A 75 -0.57 -10.68 4.23
C ASP A 75 0.16 -9.94 5.37
N GLY A 76 -0.54 -9.72 6.47
CA GLY A 76 0.01 -9.13 7.68
C GLY A 76 -0.47 -9.95 8.87
N PRO A 77 0.36 -10.12 9.91
CA PRO A 77 -0.04 -10.89 11.08
C PRO A 77 -1.33 -10.29 11.67
N GLU A 78 -2.34 -11.15 11.80
CA GLU A 78 -3.54 -10.90 12.58
C GLU A 78 -3.07 -10.44 13.97
N SER A 79 -3.45 -9.24 14.41
CA SER A 79 -3.17 -8.88 15.80
C SER A 79 -3.89 -9.92 16.67
N PRO A 80 -3.20 -10.66 17.55
CA PRO A 80 -3.81 -11.68 18.41
C PRO A 80 -4.75 -11.10 19.49
N HIS A 81 -5.17 -9.85 19.33
CA HIS A 81 -5.86 -9.04 20.33
C HIS A 81 -7.26 -8.58 19.88
N ASP A 82 -7.80 -9.19 18.82
CA ASP A 82 -9.23 -9.14 18.52
C ASP A 82 -9.92 -10.42 19.03
#